data_AF-A0A9X6N637-F1
#
_entry.id   AF-A0A9X6N637-F1
#
_cell.length_a   1.000
_cell.length_b   1.000
_cell.length_c   1.000
_cell.angle_alpha   90.00
_cell.angle_beta   90.00
_cell.angle_gamma   90.00
#
_symmetry.space_group_name_H-M   'P 1'
#
loop_
_entity.id
_entity.type
_entity.pdbx_description
1 polymer ?
#
loop_
_entity_poly.entity_id
_entity_poly.type
_entity_poly.pdbx_seq_one_letter_code
_entity_poly.pdbx_strand_id
1 'polypeptide(L)' 'MNLKERFIEEVKAVGTPQIISVAVKLPSGAIEVITNTQETVSKADYYINTYDEEFKLKHNNAIQIVGYMIV' A
#
# COMPACT_ATOMS: atom_id res chain seq x y z
N MET A 1 -1.67 -16.17 -2.51
CA MET A 1 -1.47 -14.95 -1.73
C MET A 1 -1.75 -13.75 -2.60
N ASN A 2 -2.71 -12.91 -2.23
CA ASN A 2 -3.03 -11.67 -2.92
C ASN A 2 -1.98 -10.58 -2.59
N LEU A 3 -2.03 -9.45 -3.30
CA LEU A 3 -1.03 -8.38 -3.15
C LEU A 3 -1.01 -7.80 -1.72
N LYS A 4 -2.17 -7.68 -1.07
CA LYS A 4 -2.31 -7.14 0.29
C LYS A 4 -1.78 -8.09 1.35
N GLU A 5 -2.07 -9.38 1.22
CA GLU A 5 -1.52 -10.41 2.09
C GLU A 5 0.01 -10.39 2.03
N ARG A 6 0.60 -10.31 0.82
CA ARG A 6 2.06 -10.16 0.67
C ARG A 6 2.59 -8.91 1.37
N PHE A 7 1.92 -7.77 1.20
CA PHE A 7 2.33 -6.51 1.84
C PHE A 7 2.34 -6.63 3.36
N ILE A 8 1.29 -7.23 3.93
CA ILE A 8 1.18 -7.44 5.38
C ILE A 8 2.31 -8.33 5.89
N GLU A 9 2.63 -9.41 5.18
CA GLU A 9 3.74 -10.30 5.56
C GLU A 9 5.11 -9.59 5.47
N GLU A 10 5.37 -8.86 4.39
CA GLU A 10 6.63 -8.14 4.21
C GLU A 10 6.80 -7.01 5.24
N VAL A 11 5.75 -6.23 5.53
CA VAL A 11 5.78 -5.23 6.61
C VAL A 11 6.09 -5.88 7.96
N LYS A 12 5.45 -7.01 8.28
CA LYS A 12 5.71 -7.75 9.53
C LYS A 12 7.15 -8.26 9.61
N ALA A 13 7.70 -8.75 8.49
CA ALA A 13 9.06 -9.25 8.43
C ALA A 13 10.12 -8.14 8.58
N VAL A 14 9.88 -6.96 8.00
CA VAL A 14 10.77 -5.79 8.09
C VAL A 14 10.64 -5.10 9.46
N GLY A 15 9.44 -5.12 10.06
CA GLY A 15 9.15 -4.51 11.35
C GLY A 15 8.99 -3.00 11.28
N THR A 16 10.06 -2.27 10.95
CA THR A 16 10.03 -0.80 10.77
C THR A 16 10.68 -0.43 9.44
N PRO A 17 9.89 -0.34 8.36
CA PRO A 17 10.41 0.06 7.05
C PRO A 17 11.03 1.45 7.10
N GLN A 18 12.15 1.65 6.41
CA GLN A 18 12.71 2.98 6.18
C GLN A 18 11.98 3.69 5.04
N ILE A 19 11.52 2.92 4.05
CA ILE A 19 10.80 3.45 2.88
C ILE A 19 9.62 2.53 2.55
N ILE A 20 8.46 3.13 2.32
CA ILE A 20 7.32 2.47 1.69
C ILE A 20 6.98 3.24 0.43
N SER A 21 7.03 2.58 -0.72
CA SER A 21 6.56 3.13 -1.98
C SER A 21 5.37 2.32 -2.49
N VAL A 22 4.28 2.98 -2.88
CA VAL A 22 3.08 2.33 -3.42
C VAL A 22 2.75 2.89 -4.79
N ALA A 23 2.39 2.01 -5.72
CA ALA A 23 1.85 2.38 -7.03
C ALA A 23 0.32 2.34 -6.96
N VAL A 24 -0.32 3.50 -7.14
CA VAL A 24 -1.76 3.70 -7.01
C VAL A 24 -2.37 3.97 -8.38
N LYS A 25 -3.26 3.10 -8.83
CA LYS A 25 -4.12 3.31 -9.99
C LYS A 25 -5.30 4.20 -9.60
N LEU A 26 -5.47 5.30 -10.31
CA LEU A 26 -6.59 6.24 -10.16
C LEU A 26 -7.79 5.86 -11.06
N PRO A 27 -8.98 6.45 -10.84
CA PRO A 27 -10.15 6.18 -11.68
C PRO A 27 -9.95 6.49 -13.16
N SER A 28 -9.05 7.43 -13.49
CA SER A 28 -8.66 7.75 -14.86
C SER A 28 -7.85 6.64 -15.56
N GLY A 29 -7.38 5.65 -14.81
CA GLY A 29 -6.45 4.63 -15.27
C GLY A 29 -4.98 5.01 -15.14
N ALA A 30 -4.66 6.27 -14.80
CA ALA A 30 -3.29 6.69 -14.49
C ALA A 30 -2.75 5.95 -13.26
N ILE A 31 -1.45 5.66 -13.26
CA ILE A 31 -0.75 5.06 -12.12
C ILE A 31 0.24 6.09 -11.58
N GLU A 32 0.09 6.42 -10.30
CA GLU A 32 0.97 7.33 -9.58
C GLU A 32 1.76 6.56 -8.53
N VAL A 33 2.99 7.00 -8.24
CA VAL A 33 3.82 6.38 -7.19
C VAL A 33 3.95 7.36 -6.04
N ILE A 34 3.61 6.89 -4.84
CA ILE A 34 3.72 7.64 -3.59
C ILE A 34 4.79 6.98 -2.74
N THR A 35 5.82 7.74 -2.36
CA THR A 35 6.91 7.24 -1.52
C THR A 35 6.89 7.94 -0.17
N ASN A 36 6.81 7.16 0.90
CA ASN A 36 6.91 7.61 2.29
C ASN A 36 8.26 7.21 2.87
N THR A 37 9.00 8.19 3.39
CA THR A 37 10.29 8.01 4.08
C THR A 37 10.22 8.42 5.55
N GLN A 38 9.04 8.82 6.02
CA GLN A 38 8.75 9.25 7.38
C GLN A 38 7.41 8.63 7.80
N GLU A 39 7.24 8.40 9.10
CA GLU A 39 6.03 7.82 9.68
C GLU A 39 5.60 6.51 8.99
N THR A 40 6.58 5.71 8.54
CA THR A 40 6.37 4.52 7.71
C THR A 40 5.51 3.45 8.40
N VAL A 41 5.63 3.29 9.72
CA VAL A 41 4.76 2.40 10.51
C VAL A 41 3.31 2.84 10.38
N SER A 42 3.01 4.12 10.66
CA SER A 42 1.67 4.68 10.53
C SER A 42 1.13 4.59 9.09
N LYS A 43 2.01 4.72 8.09
CA LYS A 43 1.64 4.55 6.67
C LYS A 43 1.33 3.10 6.32
N ALA A 44 2.09 2.14 6.82
CA ALA A 44 1.78 0.72 6.67
C ALA A 44 0.40 0.40 7.27
N ASP A 45 0.13 0.88 8.48
CA ASP A 45 -1.17 0.70 9.14
C ASP A 45 -2.31 1.33 8.34
N TYR A 46 -2.09 2.53 7.78
CA TYR A 46 -3.05 3.16 6.88
C TYR A 46 -3.37 2.28 5.66
N TYR A 47 -2.35 1.79 4.95
CA TYR A 47 -2.57 0.95 3.77
C TYR A 47 -3.29 -0.36 4.11
N ILE A 48 -2.97 -0.98 5.25
CA ILE A 48 -3.60 -2.23 5.71
C ILE A 48 -5.08 -2.01 6.03
N ASN A 49 -5.40 -0.90 6.71
CA ASN A 49 -6.73 -0.70 7.28
C ASN A 49 -7.69 0.07 6.36
N THR A 50 -7.18 0.96 5.50
CA THR A 50 -8.02 1.81 4.63
C THR A 50 -8.35 1.13 3.29
N TYR A 51 -7.58 0.12 2.89
CA TYR A 51 -7.81 -0.65 1.66
C TYR A 51 -8.44 -2.02 1.97
N ASP A 52 -9.26 -2.52 1.04
CA ASP A 52 -9.91 -3.83 1.12
C ASP A 52 -8.94 -4.96 0.74
N GLU A 53 -9.44 -6.20 0.66
CA GLU A 53 -8.63 -7.39 0.37
C GLU A 53 -8.06 -7.42 -1.06
N GLU A 54 -8.63 -6.66 -1.98
CA GLU A 54 -8.11 -6.48 -3.35
C GLU A 54 -7.19 -5.26 -3.47
N PHE A 55 -6.81 -4.66 -2.32
CA PHE A 55 -6.03 -3.44 -2.23
C PHE A 55 -6.72 -2.24 -2.91
N LYS A 56 -8.05 -2.21 -2.90
CA LYS A 56 -8.87 -1.07 -3.34
C LYS A 56 -9.26 -0.21 -2.16
N LEU A 57 -9.31 1.11 -2.34
CA LEU A 57 -9.65 2.02 -1.26
C LEU A 57 -11.12 1.79 -0.85
N LYS A 58 -11.38 1.46 0.43
CA LYS A 58 -12.73 1.03 0.89
C LYS A 58 -13.86 2.01 0.59
N HIS A 59 -13.56 3.31 0.55
CA HIS A 59 -14.54 4.36 0.28
C HIS A 59 -14.61 4.76 -1.20
N ASN A 60 -13.68 4.27 -2.04
CA ASN A 60 -13.69 4.49 -3.48
C ASN A 60 -12.91 3.37 -4.19
N ASN A 61 -13.63 2.33 -4.57
CA ASN A 61 -13.04 1.12 -5.15
C ASN A 61 -12.42 1.33 -6.55
N ALA A 62 -12.55 2.52 -7.15
CA ALA A 62 -11.86 2.88 -8.39
C ALA A 62 -10.40 3.31 -8.14
N ILE A 63 -9.99 3.50 -6.88
CA ILE A 63 -8.60 3.71 -6.47
C ILE A 63 -8.04 2.38 -5.97
N GLN A 64 -6.91 1.93 -6.54
CA GLN A 64 -6.32 0.64 -6.19
C GLN A 64 -4.80 0.71 -6.09
N ILE A 65 -4.23 0.13 -5.04
CA ILE A 65 -2.79 -0.15 -4.98
C ILE A 65 -2.51 -1.37 -5.85
N VAL A 66 -1.67 -1.19 -6.87
CA VAL A 66 -1.35 -2.23 -7.86
C VAL A 66 0.08 -2.75 -7.74
N GLY A 67 0.88 -2.15 -6.85
CA GLY A 67 2.23 -2.58 -6.54
C GLY A 67 2.80 -1.79 -5.37
N TYR A 68 3.88 -2.30 -4.79
CA TYR A 68 4.60 -1.61 -3.73
C TYR A 68 6.07 -2.05 -3.68
N MET A 69 6.86 -1.32 -2.91
CA MET A 69 8.23 -1.64 -2.54
C MET A 69 8.43 -1.22 -1.07
N ILE A 70 9.02 -2.11 -0.28
CA ILE A 70 9.36 -1.89 1.13
C ILE A 70 10.87 -2.04 1.25
N VAL A 71 11.52 -1.07 1.91
CA VAL A 71 12.96 -1.08 2.23
C VAL A 71 13.14 -0.87 3.72
#